data_AF-I3EAC6-F1
#
_entry.id   AF-I3EAC6-F1
#
_cell.length_a   1.000
_cell.length_b   1.000
_cell.length_c   1.000
_cell.angle_alpha   90.00
_cell.angle_beta   90.00
_cell.angle_gamma   90.00
#
_symmetry.space_group_name_H-M   'P 1'
#
loop_
_entity.id
_entity.type
_entity.pdbx_description
1 polymer ?
#
loop_
_entity_poly.entity_id
_entity_poly.type
_entity_poly.pdbx_seq_one_letter_code
_entity_poly.pdbx_strand_id
1 'polypeptide(L)' 'MIEKIAVNANVNLIYVETILKIIGIAYIAEFATQITKDAGQGAIASKIELAGKILILAMAIPILTVLIETIIQMVPN' A
#
# COMPACT_ATOMS: atom_id res chain seq x y z
N MET A 1 4.86 -19.21 -4.77
CA MET A 1 5.61 -18.53 -5.86
C MET A 1 6.15 -17.19 -5.39
N ILE A 2 5.29 -16.30 -4.87
CA ILE A 2 5.71 -14.99 -4.33
C ILE A 2 6.73 -15.12 -3.19
N GLU A 3 6.54 -16.07 -2.26
CA GLU A 3 7.53 -16.32 -1.20
C GLU A 3 8.91 -16.72 -1.76
N LYS A 4 8.94 -17.59 -2.78
CA LYS A 4 10.20 -17.99 -3.44
C LYS A 4 10.89 -16.79 -4.09
N ILE A 5 10.13 -15.87 -4.69
CA ILE A 5 10.67 -14.64 -5.30
C ILE A 5 11.23 -13.72 -4.20
N ALA A 6 10.51 -13.53 -3.10
CA ALA A 6 10.94 -12.72 -1.97
C ALA A 6 12.25 -13.24 -1.37
N VAL A 7 12.32 -14.55 -1.11
CA VAL A 7 13.52 -15.22 -0.56
C VAL A 7 14.70 -15.11 -1.53
N ASN A 8 14.49 -15.35 -2.82
CA ASN A 8 15.56 -15.25 -3.83
C ASN A 8 16.07 -13.81 -4.02
N ALA A 9 15.24 -12.79 -3.76
CA ALA A 9 15.60 -11.38 -3.86
C ALA A 9 16.20 -10.81 -2.56
N ASN A 10 16.39 -11.64 -1.51
CA ASN A 10 16.77 -11.20 -0.16
C ASN A 10 15.83 -10.11 0.42
N VAL A 11 14.56 -10.13 0.03
CA VAL A 11 13.55 -9.20 0.53
C VAL A 11 12.80 -9.84 1.69
N ASN A 12 12.63 -9.12 2.79
CA ASN A 12 11.83 -9.58 3.91
C ASN A 12 10.37 -9.81 3.45
N LEU A 13 9.85 -11.00 3.72
CA LEU A 13 8.48 -11.43 3.40
C LEU A 13 7.42 -10.43 3.90
N ILE A 14 7.68 -9.76 5.03
CA ILE A 14 6.79 -8.74 5.60
C ILE A 14 6.55 -7.58 4.61
N TYR A 15 7.55 -7.15 3.86
CA TYR A 15 7.39 -6.05 2.89
C TYR A 15 6.56 -6.48 1.69
N VAL A 16 6.79 -7.71 1.20
CA VAL A 16 6.03 -8.26 0.09
C VAL A 16 4.56 -8.46 0.48
N GLU A 17 4.30 -8.97 1.68
CA GLU A 17 2.95 -9.08 2.23
C GLU A 17 2.27 -7.71 2.36
N THR A 18 2.99 -6.70 2.85
CA THR A 18 2.46 -5.34 3.01
C THR A 18 2.11 -4.70 1.66
N ILE A 19 2.96 -4.87 0.64
CA ILE A 19 2.71 -4.40 -0.72
C ILE A 19 1.46 -5.08 -1.30
N LEU A 20 1.31 -6.40 -1.13
CA LEU A 20 0.13 -7.12 -1.60
C LEU A 20 -1.16 -6.62 -0.91
N LYS A 21 -1.11 -6.34 0.40
CA LYS A 21 -2.24 -5.74 1.13
C LYS A 21 -2.61 -4.37 0.58
N ILE A 22 -1.62 -3.52 0.31
CA ILE A 22 -1.83 -2.19 -0.30
C ILE A 22 -2.52 -2.32 -1.66
N ILE A 23 -2.05 -3.23 -2.52
CA ILE A 23 -2.66 -3.48 -3.85
C ILE A 23 -4.11 -3.93 -3.71
N GLY A 24 -4.39 -4.85 -2.79
CA GLY A 24 -5.75 -5.32 -2.51
C GLY A 24 -6.68 -4.20 -2.05
N ILE A 25 -6.23 -3.37 -1.10
CA ILE A 25 -6.99 -2.22 -0.60
C ILE A 25 -7.27 -1.23 -1.74
N ALA A 26 -6.26 -0.94 -2.57
CA ALA A 26 -6.41 -0.01 -3.69
C ALA A 26 -7.49 -0.47 -4.67
N TYR A 27 -7.47 -1.75 -5.06
CA TYR A 27 -8.47 -2.31 -5.97
C TYR A 27 -9.88 -2.28 -5.38
N ILE A 28 -10.04 -2.69 -4.12
CA ILE A 28 -11.34 -2.71 -3.45
C ILE A 28 -11.89 -1.28 -3.29
N ALA A 29 -11.05 -0.34 -2.85
CA ALA A 29 -11.46 1.05 -2.65
C ALA A 29 -11.84 1.73 -3.96
N GLU A 30 -11.09 1.50 -5.03
CA GLU A 30 -11.38 2.04 -6.36
C GLU A 30 -12.69 1.46 -6.92
N PHE A 31 -12.86 0.14 -6.83
CA PHE A 31 -14.09 -0.52 -7.26
C PHE A 31 -15.32 -0.03 -6.51
N ALA A 32 -15.24 0.08 -5.17
CA ALA A 32 -16.31 0.62 -4.35
C ALA A 32 -16.61 2.08 -4.70
N THR A 33 -15.58 2.90 -4.94
CA THR A 33 -15.72 4.30 -5.37
C THR A 33 -16.48 4.40 -6.70
N GLN A 34 -16.14 3.57 -7.69
CA GLN A 34 -16.79 3.55 -8.99
C GLN A 34 -18.25 3.14 -8.91
N ILE A 35 -18.58 2.03 -8.23
CA ILE A 35 -19.99 1.62 -8.01
C ILE A 35 -20.81 2.72 -7.34
N THR A 36 -20.21 3.40 -6.36
CA THR A 36 -20.90 4.46 -5.62
C THR A 36 -21.11 5.71 -6.48
N LYS A 37 -20.19 6.03 -7.39
CA LYS A 37 -20.37 7.08 -8.41
C LYS A 37 -21.48 6.70 -9.39
N ASP A 38 -21.50 5.46 -9.86
CA ASP A 38 -22.50 4.95 -10.79
C ASP A 38 -23.92 4.96 -10.18
N ALA A 39 -24.03 4.79 -8.86
CA ALA A 39 -25.27 4.94 -8.11
C ALA A 39 -25.70 6.41 -7.88
N GLY A 40 -24.99 7.39 -8.46
CA GLY A 40 -25.25 8.82 -8.28
C GLY A 40 -24.78 9.40 -6.93
N GLN A 41 -24.05 8.62 -6.11
CA GLN A 41 -23.62 9.00 -4.77
C GLN A 41 -22.18 9.54 -4.75
N GLY A 42 -21.91 10.60 -5.52
CA GLY A 42 -20.56 11.18 -5.66
C GLY A 42 -19.92 11.62 -4.35
N ALA A 43 -20.70 12.20 -3.43
CA ALA A 43 -20.20 12.65 -2.13
C ALA A 43 -19.71 11.47 -1.24
N ILE A 44 -20.36 10.32 -1.33
CA ILE A 44 -19.95 9.10 -0.60
C ILE A 44 -18.72 8.50 -1.28
N ALA A 45 -18.72 8.44 -2.61
CA ALA A 45 -17.57 7.95 -3.37
C ALA A 45 -16.28 8.71 -3.03
N SER A 46 -16.31 10.04 -2.94
CA SER A 46 -15.13 10.82 -2.54
C SER A 46 -14.63 10.49 -1.12
N LYS A 47 -15.53 10.11 -0.20
CA LYS A 47 -15.13 9.67 1.15
C LYS A 47 -14.49 8.28 1.13
N ILE A 48 -15.01 7.35 0.32
CA ILE A 48 -14.43 6.02 0.12
C ILE A 48 -13.01 6.15 -0.47
N GLU A 49 -12.86 6.97 -1.51
CA GLU A 49 -11.58 7.23 -2.16
C GLU A 49 -10.54 7.79 -1.18
N LEU A 50 -10.94 8.78 -0.36
CA LEU A 50 -10.07 9.36 0.66
C LEU A 50 -9.67 8.33 1.72
N ALA A 51 -10.62 7.53 2.21
CA ALA A 51 -10.35 6.49 3.19
C ALA A 51 -9.35 5.44 2.66
N GLY A 52 -9.52 5.00 1.41
CA GLY A 52 -8.58 4.09 0.76
C GLY A 52 -7.17 4.67 0.69
N LYS A 53 -7.03 5.95 0.30
CA LYS A 53 -5.73 6.64 0.26
C LYS A 53 -5.08 6.74 1.64
N ILE A 54 -5.84 7.10 2.68
CA ILE A 54 -5.33 7.21 4.05
C ILE A 54 -4.83 5.84 4.55
N LEU A 55 -5.57 4.77 4.30
CA LEU A 55 -5.16 3.41 4.70
C LEU A 55 -3.86 2.98 4.00
N ILE A 56 -3.76 3.22 2.70
CA ILE A 56 -2.55 2.91 1.92
C ILE A 56 -1.35 3.69 2.47
N LEU A 57 -1.52 5.00 2.71
CA LEU A 57 -0.46 5.85 3.26
C LEU A 57 -0.02 5.39 4.65
N ALA A 58 -0.96 5.07 5.54
CA ALA A 58 -0.65 4.58 6.88
C ALA A 58 0.18 3.28 6.83
N MET A 59 -0.14 2.37 5.90
CA MET A 59 0.63 1.13 5.69
C MET A 59 1.97 1.35 5.00
N ALA A 60 2.14 2.44 4.25
CA ALA A 60 3.39 2.76 3.58
C ALA A 60 4.43 3.40 4.53
N ILE A 61 4.00 4.02 5.65
CA ILE A 61 4.91 4.66 6.61
C ILE A 61 6.03 3.73 7.10
N PRO A 62 5.75 2.49 7.60
CA PRO A 62 6.79 1.60 8.09
C PRO A 62 7.82 1.22 7.02
N ILE A 63 7.37 1.03 5.77
CA ILE A 63 8.25 0.73 4.64
C ILE A 63 9.17 1.92 4.37
N LEU A 64 8.62 3.14 4.39
CA LEU A 64 9.39 4.37 4.21
C LEU A 64 10.43 4.54 5.31
N THR A 65 10.07 4.27 6.57
CA THR A 65 10.99 4.34 7.71
C THR A 65 12.17 3.39 7.53
N VAL A 66 11.91 2.12 7.20
CA VAL A 66 12.97 1.13 6.95
C VAL A 66 13.87 1.56 5.80
N LEU A 67 13.30 2.09 4.72
CA LEU A 67 14.08 2.58 3.59
C LEU A 67 15.00 3.74 4.01
N ILE A 68 14.49 4.69 4.79
CA ILE A 68 15.28 5.81 5.30
C ILE A 68 16.40 5.30 6.21
N GLU A 69 16.11 4.40 7.15
CA GLU A 69 17.11 3.77 8.03
C GLU A 69 18.20 3.05 7.23
N THR A 70 17.80 2.29 6.20
CA THR A 70 18.72 1.58 5.31
C THR A 70 19.62 2.57 4.56
N ILE A 71 19.08 3.68 4.05
CA ILE A 71 19.87 4.72 3.38
C ILE A 71 20.87 5.35 4.36
N ILE A 72 20.43 5.72 5.56
CA ILE A 72 21.29 6.32 6.60
C ILE A 72 22.44 5.38 6.96
N GLN A 73 22.19 4.08 7.09
CA GLN A 73 23.23 3.07 7.37
C GLN A 73 24.27 2.94 6.24
N MET A 74 23.93 3.32 5.01
CA MET A 74 24.84 3.25 3.86
C MET A 74 25.65 4.54 3.66
N VAL A 75 25.32 5.63 4.35
CA VAL A 75 26.11 6.87 4.32
C VAL A 75 27.38 6.66 5.18
N PRO A 76 28.59 6.70 4.58
CA PRO A 76 29.82 6.66 5.36
C PRO A 76 29.94 7.96 6.19
N ASN A 77 30.45 7.85 7.43
CA ASN A 77 30.72 9.00 8.30
C ASN A 77 31.56 10.10 7.62
#